data_AF-A0A6B3FVB0-F1
#
_entry.id   AF-A0A6B3FVB0-F1
#
_cell.length_a   1.000
_cell.length_b   1.000
_cell.length_c   1.000
_cell.angle_alpha   90.00
_cell.angle_beta   90.00
_cell.angle_gamma   90.00
#
_symmetry.space_group_name_H-M   'P 1'
#
loop_
_entity.id
_entity.type
_entity.pdbx_description
1 polymer ?
#
loop_
_entity_poly.entity_id
_entity_poly.type
_entity_poly.pdbx_seq_one_letter_code
_entity_poly.pdbx_strand_id
1 'polypeptide(L)' 'TKTLDMHISWLRKKLGDDAANPRYIATVRGVGFRFEKS' A
#
# COMPACT_ATOMS: atom_id res chain seq x y z
N THR A 1 -6.73 8.12 11.00
CA THR A 1 -6.46 7.25 9.83
C THR A 1 -5.69 7.91 8.69
N LYS A 2 -5.72 9.24 8.48
CA LYS A 2 -4.89 9.93 7.46
C LYS A 2 -3.37 9.63 7.48
N THR A 3 -2.81 9.43 8.67
CA THR A 3 -1.36 9.20 8.85
C THR A 3 -0.91 7.88 8.23
N LEU A 4 -1.76 6.84 8.28
CA LEU A 4 -1.44 5.54 7.71
C LEU A 4 -1.38 5.61 6.18
N ASP A 5 -2.37 6.24 5.55
CA ASP A 5 -2.40 6.42 4.09
C ASP A 5 -1.18 7.21 3.58
N MET A 6 -0.74 8.21 4.34
CA MET A 6 0.51 8.92 4.07
C MET A 6 1.69 7.96 4.12
N HIS A 7 1.87 7.23 5.22
CA HIS A 7 2.99 6.30 5.35
C HIS A 7 3.00 5.23 4.26
N ILE A 8 1.83 4.70 3.89
CA ILE A 8 1.71 3.73 2.79
C ILE A 8 2.07 4.36 1.45
N SER A 9 1.65 5.60 1.19
CA SER A 9 2.01 6.32 -0.04
C SER A 9 3.53 6.53 -0.15
N TRP A 10 4.18 6.92 0.95
CA TRP A 10 5.64 7.05 1.01
C TRP A 10 6.34 5.70 0.85
N LEU A 11 5.82 4.65 1.48
CA LEU A 11 6.38 3.31 1.38
C LEU A 11 6.27 2.77 -0.05
N ARG A 12 5.11 2.90 -0.69
CA ARG A 12 4.89 2.52 -2.09
C ARG A 12 5.88 3.25 -3.01
N LYS A 13 6.07 4.57 -2.83
CA LYS A 13 7.04 5.35 -3.59
C LYS A 13 8.48 4.84 -3.43
N LYS A 14 8.89 4.46 -2.21
CA LYS A 14 10.23 3.91 -1.94
C LYS A 14 10.43 2.52 -2.52
N LEU A 15 9.37 1.71 -2.58
CA LEU A 15 9.40 0.37 -3.15
C LEU A 15 9.18 0.34 -4.67
N GLY A 16 8.81 1.47 -5.28
CA GLY A 16 8.37 1.51 -6.67
C GLY A 16 7.04 0.77 -6.91
N ASP A 17 6.21 0.70 -5.89
CA ASP A 17 4.92 -0.01 -5.89
C ASP A 17 3.77 0.92 -6.30
N ASP A 18 2.76 0.40 -6.99
CA ASP A 18 1.59 1.15 -7.44
C ASP A 18 0.32 0.67 -6.73
N ALA A 19 -0.55 1.59 -6.35
CA ALA A 19 -1.86 1.25 -5.78
C ALA A 19 -2.80 0.59 -6.81
N ALA A 20 -2.66 0.92 -8.10
CA ALA A 20 -3.49 0.34 -9.16
C ALA A 20 -3.01 -1.06 -9.59
N ASN A 21 -1.69 -1.30 -9.49
CA ASN A 21 -1.07 -2.59 -9.78
C ASN A 21 -0.12 -2.97 -8.62
N PRO A 22 -0.67 -3.33 -7.45
CA PRO A 22 0.14 -3.58 -6.26
C PRO A 22 0.94 -4.87 -6.40
N ARG A 23 2.25 -4.75 -6.26
CA ARG A 23 3.20 -5.86 -6.21
C ARG A 23 3.52 -6.27 -4.77
N TYR A 24 3.51 -5.31 -3.85
CA TYR A 24 3.84 -5.55 -2.44
C TYR A 24 2.72 -5.15 -1.48
N ILE A 25 1.99 -4.07 -1.75
CA ILE A 25 0.99 -3.56 -0.81
C ILE A 25 -0.38 -3.49 -1.47
N ALA A 26 -1.22 -4.49 -1.21
CA ALA A 26 -2.60 -4.54 -1.67
C ALA A 26 -3.52 -3.71 -0.77
N THR A 27 -4.46 -2.98 -1.39
CA THR A 27 -5.52 -2.27 -0.67
C THR A 27 -6.74 -3.20 -0.53
N VAL A 28 -7.13 -3.51 0.71
CA VAL A 28 -8.34 -4.28 1.02
C VAL A 28 -9.44 -3.32 1.43
N ARG A 29 -10.42 -3.10 0.53
CA ARG A 29 -11.52 -2.17 0.75
C ARG A 29 -12.28 -2.51 2.03
N GLY A 30 -12.52 -1.51 2.88
CA GLY A 30 -13.20 -1.67 4.17
C GLY A 30 -12.36 -2.25 5.30
N VAL A 31 -11.10 -2.64 5.03
CA VAL A 31 -10.20 -3.25 6.03
C VAL A 31 -8.90 -2.47 6.20
N GLY A 32 -8.22 -2.12 5.10
CA GLY A 32 -6.94 -1.40 5.14
C GLY A 32 -5.95 -1.89 4.09
N PHE A 33 -4.69 -2.12 4.50
CA PHE A 33 -3.62 -2.54 3.61
C PHE A 33 -3.09 -3.92 4.01
N ARG A 34 -2.75 -4.73 3.02
CA ARG A 34 -2.13 -6.05 3.20
C ARG A 34 -0.80 -6.08 2.47
N PHE A 35 0.22 -6.60 3.13
CA PHE A 35 1.48 -6.91 2.47
C PHE A 35 1.37 -8.27 1.77
N GLU A 36 1.70 -8.31 0.48
CA GLU A 36 1.76 -9.53 -0.31
C GLU A 36 3.22 -9.82 -0.66
N LYS A 37 3.63 -11.05 -0.36
CA LYS A 37 4.92 -11.59 -0.75
C LYS A 37 4.59 -12.49 -1.94
N SER A 38 5.00 -12.09 -3.14
CA SER A 38 5.00 -13.02 -4.29
C SER A 38 5.69 -14.33 -3.91
#